data_AF-A0A833H788-F1
#
_entry.id   AF-A0A833H788-F1
#
_cell.length_a   1.000
_cell.length_b   1.000
_cell.length_c   1.000
_cell.angle_alpha   90.00
_cell.angle_beta   90.00
_cell.angle_gamma   90.00
#
_symmetry.space_group_name_H-M   'P 1'
#
loop_
_entity.id
_entity.type
_entity.pdbx_description
1 polymer ?
#
loop_
_entity_poly.entity_id
_entity_poly.type
_entity_poly.pdbx_seq_one_letter_code
_entity_poly.pdbx_strand_id
1 'polypeptide(L)'
;MAGSLAYFRAMARNNAWANRRLNSACAALGPGEFEAVRTGFFPSLRQTLNHILAVDRYYLDGLVEGGRGGELFDATDYRDATSLASAQAQHDAALVAFCEGLTETDLERRVAYDRGADGVWNERIDLVLLHLFQHQVHHRGQAHAMLSGTSVRPPQLDEFFIEYDRDPDVEPGPLGPSSAGSQTAAPGRNR
;
A
#
# COMPACT_ATOMS: atom_id res chain seq x y z
N MET A 1 -9.43 -5.14 21.99
CA MET A 1 -8.30 -4.76 21.11
C MET A 1 -8.54 -5.44 19.78
N ALA A 2 -8.47 -4.70 18.66
CA ALA A 2 -8.65 -5.30 17.34
C ALA A 2 -7.51 -6.31 17.08
N GLY A 3 -7.83 -7.47 16.50
CA GLY A 3 -6.86 -8.55 16.22
C GLY A 3 -5.86 -8.19 15.12
N SER A 4 -4.80 -9.00 14.96
CA SER A 4 -3.71 -8.78 13.99
C SER A 4 -4.21 -8.58 12.56
N LEU A 5 -5.29 -9.25 12.14
CA LEU A 5 -5.92 -9.03 10.84
C LEU A 5 -6.41 -7.60 10.62
N ALA A 6 -7.03 -7.00 11.64
CA ALA A 6 -7.53 -5.63 11.55
C ALA A 6 -6.36 -4.65 11.34
N TYR A 7 -5.21 -4.91 11.98
CA TYR A 7 -4.00 -4.12 11.78
C TYR A 7 -3.49 -4.21 10.33
N PHE A 8 -3.35 -5.41 9.75
CA PHE A 8 -2.86 -5.56 8.38
C PHE A 8 -3.80 -4.94 7.34
N ARG A 9 -5.12 -5.08 7.53
CA ARG A 9 -6.13 -4.42 6.69
C ARG A 9 -6.03 -2.89 6.78
N ALA A 10 -5.86 -2.36 7.99
CA ALA A 10 -5.70 -0.93 8.18
C ALA A 10 -4.39 -0.41 7.54
N MET A 11 -3.28 -1.14 7.69
CA MET A 11 -2.00 -0.82 7.05
C MET A 11 -2.11 -0.82 5.52
N ALA A 12 -2.76 -1.82 4.91
CA ALA A 12 -2.93 -1.90 3.47
C ALA A 12 -3.74 -0.71 2.91
N ARG A 13 -4.86 -0.36 3.56
CA ARG A 13 -5.68 0.81 3.17
C ARG A 13 -4.90 2.12 3.32
N ASN A 14 -4.22 2.30 4.45
CA ASN A 14 -3.41 3.49 4.70
C ASN A 14 -2.27 3.62 3.69
N ASN A 15 -1.64 2.49 3.33
CA ASN A 15 -0.60 2.47 2.30
C ASN A 15 -1.13 2.93 0.94
N ALA A 16 -2.28 2.40 0.51
CA ALA A 16 -2.94 2.79 -0.73
C ALA A 16 -3.28 4.29 -0.78
N TRP A 17 -3.76 4.86 0.33
CA TRP A 17 -4.03 6.29 0.43
C TRP A 17 -2.76 7.15 0.36
N ALA A 18 -1.74 6.80 1.14
CA ALA A 18 -0.51 7.57 1.16
C ALA A 18 0.24 7.50 -0.19
N ASN A 19 0.20 6.33 -0.85
CA ASN A 19 0.72 6.17 -2.21
C ASN A 19 -0.06 7.03 -3.21
N ARG A 20 -1.39 7.06 -3.13
CA ARG A 20 -2.23 7.91 -3.99
C ARG A 20 -1.90 9.39 -3.84
N ARG A 21 -1.76 9.90 -2.61
CA ARG A 21 -1.41 11.31 -2.36
C ARG A 21 -0.03 11.65 -2.89
N LEU A 22 0.96 10.82 -2.58
CA LEU A 22 2.33 11.04 -3.06
C LEU A 22 2.39 11.01 -4.60
N ASN A 23 1.79 10.00 -5.21
CA ASN A 23 1.79 9.84 -6.66
C ASN A 23 1.01 10.97 -7.36
N SER A 24 -0.07 11.47 -6.76
CA SER A 24 -0.81 12.63 -7.28
C SER A 24 0.06 13.89 -7.29
N ALA A 25 0.86 14.11 -6.23
CA ALA A 25 1.82 15.20 -6.19
C ALA A 25 2.91 15.03 -7.26
N CYS A 26 3.45 13.81 -7.42
CA CYS A 26 4.44 13.52 -8.47
C CYS A 26 3.88 13.70 -9.89
N ALA A 27 2.60 13.39 -10.12
CA ALA A 27 1.95 13.56 -11.42
C ALA A 27 1.75 15.05 -11.80
N ALA A 28 1.79 15.96 -10.83
CA ALA A 28 1.71 17.40 -11.04
C ALA A 28 3.07 18.09 -11.29
N LEU A 29 4.16 17.33 -11.28
CA LEU A 29 5.50 17.85 -11.53
C LEU A 29 5.65 18.38 -12.96
N GLY A 30 6.50 19.40 -13.11
CA GLY A 30 6.89 19.91 -14.42
C GLY A 30 7.77 18.94 -15.20
N PRO A 31 7.91 19.14 -16.53
CA PRO A 31 8.79 18.32 -17.36
C PRO A 31 10.22 18.28 -16.81
N GLY A 32 10.82 17.08 -16.73
CA GLY A 32 12.19 16.89 -16.25
C GLY A 32 12.34 16.74 -14.74
N GLU A 33 11.33 17.09 -13.93
CA GLU A 33 11.47 17.07 -12.47
C GLU A 33 11.36 15.67 -11.86
N PHE A 34 10.73 14.73 -12.54
CA PHE A 34 10.52 13.37 -12.04
C PHE A 34 11.82 12.54 -12.07
N GLU A 35 12.59 12.71 -13.14
CA GLU A 35 13.86 12.04 -13.40
C GLU A 35 15.09 12.84 -12.97
N ALA A 36 14.93 14.11 -12.60
CA ALA A 36 16.03 14.96 -12.16
C ALA A 36 16.81 14.34 -10.99
N VAL A 37 18.13 14.52 -11.03
CA VAL A 37 19.05 13.99 -10.01
C VAL A 37 18.80 14.66 -8.65
N ARG A 38 18.71 13.84 -7.60
CA ARG A 38 18.42 14.26 -6.22
C ARG A 38 19.28 13.51 -5.21
N THR A 39 19.41 14.09 -4.02
CA THR A 39 20.02 13.42 -2.87
C THR A 39 19.10 12.30 -2.37
N GLY A 40 19.63 11.08 -2.30
CA GLY A 40 18.95 9.92 -1.74
C GLY A 40 19.64 8.62 -2.16
N PHE A 41 19.19 7.50 -1.62
CA PHE A 41 19.72 6.18 -1.96
C PHE A 41 19.50 5.86 -3.45
N PHE A 42 18.30 6.13 -3.94
CA PHE A 42 17.97 6.16 -5.37
C PHE A 42 17.98 7.62 -5.82
N PRO A 43 18.85 8.05 -6.76
CA PRO A 43 19.10 9.47 -6.99
C PRO A 43 18.04 10.19 -7.85
N SER A 44 16.77 9.83 -7.77
CA SER A 44 15.63 10.56 -8.38
C SER A 44 14.28 10.02 -7.85
N LEU A 45 13.22 10.83 -7.97
CA LEU A 45 11.85 10.38 -7.67
C LEU A 45 11.46 9.17 -8.53
N ARG A 46 11.81 9.20 -9.81
CA ARG A 46 11.59 8.08 -10.74
C ARG A 46 12.21 6.79 -10.23
N GLN A 47 13.48 6.81 -9.85
CA GLN A 47 14.17 5.61 -9.38
C GLN A 47 13.62 5.13 -8.03
N THR A 48 13.34 6.05 -7.09
CA THR A 48 12.76 5.69 -5.79
C THR A 48 11.38 5.04 -5.93
N LEU A 49 10.48 5.64 -6.70
CA LEU A 49 9.11 5.12 -6.85
C LEU A 49 9.07 3.82 -7.65
N ASN A 50 9.90 3.67 -8.69
CA ASN A 50 10.01 2.38 -9.39
C ASN A 50 10.55 1.29 -8.47
N HIS A 51 11.51 1.61 -7.60
CA HIS A 51 12.01 0.66 -6.61
C HIS A 51 10.91 0.21 -5.64
N ILE A 52 10.11 1.14 -5.10
CA ILE A 52 8.96 0.80 -4.26
C ILE A 52 8.04 -0.18 -5.00
N LEU A 53 7.59 0.19 -6.21
CA LEU A 53 6.67 -0.65 -6.98
C LEU A 53 7.27 -2.03 -7.34
N ALA A 54 8.56 -2.10 -7.62
CA ALA A 54 9.24 -3.36 -7.91
C ALA A 54 9.26 -4.31 -6.70
N VAL A 55 9.60 -3.78 -5.52
CA VAL A 55 9.61 -4.53 -4.26
C VAL A 55 8.20 -4.94 -3.86
N ASP A 56 7.24 -4.03 -3.99
CA ASP A 56 5.81 -4.25 -3.79
C ASP A 56 5.31 -5.45 -4.61
N ARG A 57 5.58 -5.43 -5.92
CA ARG A 57 5.22 -6.53 -6.83
C ARG A 57 5.89 -7.84 -6.43
N TYR A 58 7.19 -7.82 -6.15
CA TYR A 58 7.94 -9.01 -5.75
C TYR A 58 7.35 -9.66 -4.49
N TYR A 59 7.05 -8.87 -3.46
CA TYR A 59 6.51 -9.41 -2.22
C TYR A 59 5.05 -9.88 -2.37
N LEU A 60 4.21 -9.15 -3.11
CA LEU A 60 2.85 -9.64 -3.35
C LEU A 60 2.85 -10.92 -4.18
N ASP A 61 3.73 -11.04 -5.17
CA ASP A 61 3.89 -12.28 -5.96
C ASP A 61 4.22 -13.47 -5.08
N GLY A 62 5.14 -13.33 -4.12
CA GLY A 62 5.42 -14.40 -3.16
C GLY A 62 4.25 -14.69 -2.22
N LEU A 63 3.55 -13.66 -1.74
CA LEU A 63 2.37 -13.81 -0.88
C LEU A 63 1.22 -14.56 -1.55
N VAL A 64 1.04 -14.38 -2.87
CA VAL A 64 0.02 -15.10 -3.66
C VAL A 64 0.56 -16.35 -4.35
N GLU A 65 1.81 -16.73 -4.05
CA GLU A 65 2.51 -17.89 -4.64
C GLU A 65 2.52 -17.85 -6.20
N GLY A 66 2.67 -16.64 -6.77
CA GLY A 66 2.57 -16.37 -8.21
C GLY A 66 3.76 -16.85 -9.04
N GLY A 67 4.94 -16.99 -8.42
CA GLY A 67 6.10 -17.68 -9.01
C GLY A 67 6.89 -16.88 -10.05
N ARG A 68 6.71 -15.56 -10.14
CA ARG A 68 7.49 -14.69 -11.03
C ARG A 68 8.82 -14.30 -10.42
N GLY A 69 8.87 -14.08 -9.11
CA GLY A 69 10.10 -13.81 -8.38
C GLY A 69 10.90 -12.63 -8.94
N GLY A 70 12.20 -12.84 -9.18
CA GLY A 70 13.15 -11.80 -9.57
C GLY A 70 12.83 -11.05 -10.87
N GLU A 71 12.07 -11.66 -11.80
CA GLU A 71 11.66 -11.04 -13.07
C GLU A 71 10.91 -9.71 -12.86
N LEU A 72 10.23 -9.56 -11.72
CA LEU A 72 9.42 -8.38 -11.40
C LEU A 72 10.25 -7.10 -11.21
N PHE A 73 11.52 -7.23 -10.85
CA PHE A 73 12.43 -6.09 -10.75
C PHE A 73 12.74 -5.51 -12.12
N ASP A 74 13.08 -6.36 -13.09
CA ASP A 74 13.43 -5.93 -14.45
C ASP A 74 12.20 -5.41 -15.23
N ALA A 75 11.02 -5.95 -14.93
CA ALA A 75 9.77 -5.55 -15.58
C ALA A 75 9.22 -4.18 -15.10
N THR A 76 9.84 -3.55 -14.09
CA THR A 76 9.34 -2.31 -13.47
C THR A 76 10.24 -1.11 -13.80
N ASP A 77 10.00 -0.46 -14.95
CA ASP A 77 10.67 0.79 -15.37
C ASP A 77 9.67 1.77 -16.00
N TYR A 78 8.90 2.47 -15.17
CA TYR A 78 8.02 3.55 -15.59
C TYR A 78 8.78 4.86 -15.71
N ARG A 79 8.69 5.50 -16.88
CA ARG A 79 9.42 6.73 -17.20
C ARG A 79 8.66 8.00 -16.86
N ASP A 80 7.34 7.91 -16.77
CA ASP A 80 6.46 9.02 -16.41
C ASP A 80 5.71 8.74 -15.11
N ALA A 81 5.43 9.80 -14.35
CA ALA A 81 4.80 9.67 -13.04
C ALA A 81 3.35 9.17 -13.12
N THR A 82 2.64 9.43 -14.23
CA THR A 82 1.23 9.07 -14.39
C THR A 82 1.05 7.57 -14.59
N SER A 83 1.86 6.95 -15.46
CA SER A 83 1.85 5.51 -15.69
C SER A 83 2.31 4.75 -14.45
N LEU A 84 3.32 5.26 -13.73
CA LEU A 84 3.73 4.70 -12.44
C LEU A 84 2.58 4.78 -11.43
N ALA A 85 1.91 5.93 -11.31
CA ALA A 85 0.79 6.13 -10.38
C ALA A 85 -0.35 5.14 -10.65
N SER A 86 -0.70 4.93 -11.93
CA SER A 86 -1.70 3.94 -12.33
C SER A 86 -1.28 2.53 -11.96
N ALA A 87 -0.02 2.17 -12.19
CA ALA A 87 0.51 0.85 -11.87
C ALA A 87 0.56 0.60 -10.35
N GLN A 88 0.94 1.60 -9.57
CA GLN A 88 0.93 1.55 -8.11
C GLN A 88 -0.50 1.41 -7.58
N ALA A 89 -1.47 2.17 -8.11
CA ALA A 89 -2.86 2.07 -7.67
C ALA A 89 -3.47 0.67 -7.91
N GLN A 90 -3.15 0.03 -9.04
CA GLN A 90 -3.56 -1.35 -9.33
C GLN A 90 -2.94 -2.34 -8.33
N HIS A 91 -1.65 -2.15 -8.02
CA HIS A 91 -0.96 -2.98 -7.05
C HIS A 91 -1.52 -2.80 -5.63
N ASP A 92 -1.74 -1.55 -5.21
CA ASP A 92 -2.31 -1.21 -3.91
C ASP A 92 -3.69 -1.85 -3.73
N ALA A 93 -4.53 -1.83 -4.77
CA ALA A 93 -5.83 -2.51 -4.75
C ALA A 93 -5.71 -4.04 -4.58
N ALA A 94 -4.72 -4.65 -5.23
CA ALA A 94 -4.44 -6.09 -5.09
C ALA A 94 -3.93 -6.43 -3.67
N LEU A 95 -3.03 -5.62 -3.10
CA LEU A 95 -2.54 -5.80 -1.73
C LEU A 95 -3.67 -5.62 -0.69
N VAL A 96 -4.54 -4.63 -0.88
CA VAL A 96 -5.74 -4.46 -0.05
C VAL A 96 -6.63 -5.70 -0.13
N ALA A 97 -6.93 -6.18 -1.34
CA ALA A 97 -7.74 -7.38 -1.52
C ALA A 97 -7.11 -8.62 -0.86
N PHE A 98 -5.79 -8.77 -0.96
CA PHE A 98 -5.05 -9.82 -0.26
C PHE A 98 -5.25 -9.74 1.25
N CYS A 99 -5.01 -8.57 1.86
CA CYS A 99 -5.15 -8.38 3.31
C CYS A 99 -6.61 -8.53 3.81
N GLU A 100 -7.60 -8.15 3.00
CA GLU A 100 -9.02 -8.40 3.32
C GLU A 100 -9.34 -9.91 3.34
N GLY A 101 -8.76 -10.67 2.42
CA GLY A 101 -8.95 -12.11 2.29
C GLY A 101 -8.26 -12.97 3.34
N LEU A 102 -7.33 -12.42 4.14
CA LEU A 102 -6.60 -13.17 5.16
C LEU A 102 -7.50 -13.66 6.29
N THR A 103 -7.22 -14.88 6.74
CA THR A 103 -7.70 -15.47 7.99
C THR A 103 -6.58 -15.50 9.04
N GLU A 104 -6.93 -15.68 10.32
CA GLU A 104 -5.92 -15.73 11.39
C GLU A 104 -4.91 -16.87 11.18
N THR A 105 -5.36 -18.00 10.61
CA THR A 105 -4.50 -19.14 10.28
C THR A 105 -3.52 -18.86 9.14
N ASP A 106 -3.83 -17.90 8.26
CA ASP A 106 -2.93 -17.55 7.15
C ASP A 106 -1.70 -16.79 7.64
N LEU A 107 -1.80 -16.05 8.74
CA LEU A 107 -0.70 -15.20 9.24
C LEU A 107 0.58 -16.01 9.54
N GLU A 108 0.43 -17.24 10.01
CA GLU A 108 1.54 -18.14 10.35
C GLU A 108 1.99 -19.02 9.17
N ARG A 109 1.25 -19.05 8.05
CA ARG A 109 1.69 -19.77 6.85
C ARG A 109 3.00 -19.19 6.35
N ARG A 110 3.84 -20.06 5.80
CA ARG A 110 5.10 -19.68 5.17
C ARG A 110 4.97 -19.70 3.66
N VAL A 111 5.53 -18.69 3.01
CA VAL A 111 5.62 -18.56 1.56
C VAL A 111 7.08 -18.49 1.13
N ALA A 112 7.36 -19.02 -0.06
CA ALA A 112 8.71 -19.13 -0.60
C ALA A 112 9.10 -17.88 -1.38
N TYR A 113 10.30 -17.38 -1.12
CA TYR A 113 10.93 -16.27 -1.84
C TYR A 113 12.24 -16.74 -2.45
N ASP A 114 12.33 -16.70 -3.77
CA ASP A 114 13.60 -16.86 -4.47
C ASP A 114 14.47 -15.60 -4.24
N ARG A 115 15.62 -15.80 -3.59
CA ARG A 115 16.64 -14.78 -3.30
C ARG A 115 17.84 -14.89 -4.25
N GLY A 116 17.66 -15.55 -5.40
CA GLY A 116 18.70 -15.75 -6.41
C GLY A 116 19.84 -16.62 -5.88
N ALA A 117 21.05 -16.06 -5.80
CA ALA A 117 22.23 -16.80 -5.35
C ALA A 117 22.11 -17.32 -3.90
N ASP A 118 21.29 -16.66 -3.07
CA ASP A 118 21.06 -17.03 -1.67
C ASP A 118 19.99 -18.13 -1.51
N GLY A 119 19.45 -18.64 -2.63
CA GLY A 119 18.47 -19.72 -2.67
C GLY A 119 17.05 -19.29 -2.27
N VAL A 120 16.24 -20.25 -1.84
CA VAL A 120 14.82 -20.04 -1.51
C VAL A 120 14.64 -19.89 0.00
N TRP A 121 14.05 -18.78 0.43
CA TRP A 121 13.75 -18.50 1.83
C TRP A 121 12.24 -18.68 2.09
N ASN A 122 11.88 -19.29 3.22
CA ASN A 122 10.48 -19.52 3.58
C ASN A 122 10.08 -18.60 4.73
N GLU A 123 9.29 -17.57 4.43
CA GLU A 123 8.95 -16.51 5.39
C GLU A 123 7.48 -16.54 5.77
N ARG A 124 7.17 -16.20 7.02
CA ARG A 124 5.78 -16.09 7.48
C ARG A 124 5.07 -14.90 6.86
N ILE A 125 3.81 -15.07 6.48
CA ILE A 125 3.00 -14.02 5.84
C ILE A 125 2.95 -12.75 6.70
N ASP A 126 2.74 -12.87 8.01
CA ASP A 126 2.66 -11.71 8.90
C ASP A 126 3.98 -10.91 8.96
N LEU A 127 5.13 -11.59 9.05
CA LEU A 127 6.45 -10.96 9.04
C LEU A 127 6.77 -10.30 7.69
N VAL A 128 6.36 -10.93 6.59
CA VAL A 128 6.48 -10.35 5.24
C VAL A 128 5.68 -9.05 5.14
N LEU A 129 4.42 -9.05 5.59
CA LEU A 129 3.57 -7.86 5.56
C LEU A 129 4.17 -6.73 6.42
N LEU A 130 4.63 -7.05 7.64
CA LEU A 130 5.31 -6.07 8.49
C LEU A 130 6.54 -5.46 7.80
N HIS A 131 7.37 -6.29 7.18
CA HIS A 131 8.53 -5.84 6.41
C HIS A 131 8.12 -4.95 5.24
N LEU A 132 7.14 -5.38 4.44
CA LEU A 132 6.68 -4.66 3.26
C LEU A 132 6.16 -3.26 3.62
N PHE A 133 5.30 -3.16 4.63
CA PHE A 133 4.80 -1.86 5.06
C PHE A 133 5.90 -0.95 5.63
N GLN A 134 6.87 -1.51 6.36
CA GLN A 134 8.03 -0.75 6.83
C GLN A 134 8.88 -0.23 5.67
N HIS A 135 9.14 -1.07 4.67
CA HIS A 135 9.90 -0.72 3.46
C HIS A 135 9.20 0.40 2.68
N GLN A 136 7.88 0.27 2.47
CA GLN A 136 7.05 1.29 1.82
C GLN A 136 7.13 2.62 2.55
N VAL A 137 6.90 2.65 3.88
CA VAL A 137 7.00 3.89 4.67
C VAL A 137 8.39 4.50 4.58
N HIS A 138 9.45 3.68 4.67
CA HIS A 138 10.83 4.13 4.61
C HIS A 138 11.16 4.85 3.29
N HIS A 139 10.91 4.22 2.15
CA HIS A 139 11.23 4.80 0.85
C HIS A 139 10.24 5.89 0.42
N ARG A 140 8.98 5.81 0.87
CA ARG A 140 8.02 6.91 0.70
C ARG A 140 8.49 8.17 1.43
N GLY A 141 9.08 8.04 2.61
CA GLY A 141 9.72 9.14 3.33
C GLY A 141 10.87 9.78 2.54
N GLN A 142 11.69 8.97 1.86
CA GLN A 142 12.76 9.47 0.99
C GLN A 142 12.21 10.26 -0.20
N ALA A 143 11.20 9.71 -0.89
CA ALA A 143 10.54 10.38 -2.01
C ALA A 143 9.84 11.69 -1.57
N HIS A 144 9.17 11.67 -0.42
CA HIS A 144 8.56 12.86 0.18
C HIS A 144 9.61 13.95 0.47
N ALA A 145 10.77 13.60 1.03
CA ALA A 145 11.85 14.56 1.24
C ALA A 145 12.35 15.16 -0.09
N MET A 146 12.51 14.34 -1.13
CA MET A 146 12.91 14.79 -2.47
C MET A 146 11.90 15.78 -3.09
N LEU A 147 10.59 15.58 -2.89
CA LEU A 147 9.56 16.50 -3.38
C LEU A 147 9.73 17.92 -2.84
N SER A 148 10.31 18.10 -1.64
CA SER A 148 10.55 19.42 -1.04
C SER A 148 11.44 20.32 -1.90
N GLY A 149 12.24 19.73 -2.79
CA GLY A 149 13.12 20.45 -3.73
C GLY A 149 12.52 20.64 -5.13
N THR A 150 11.23 20.40 -5.32
CA THR A 150 10.53 20.49 -6.62
C THR A 150 9.56 21.67 -6.67
N SER A 151 8.95 21.88 -7.84
CA SER A 151 7.85 22.85 -8.00
C SER A 151 6.59 22.48 -7.20
N VAL A 152 6.41 21.21 -6.81
CA VAL A 152 5.26 20.70 -6.07
C VAL A 152 5.64 20.45 -4.62
N ARG A 153 4.83 20.96 -3.68
CA ARG A 153 5.06 20.73 -2.25
C ARG A 153 4.73 19.27 -1.87
N PRO A 154 5.51 18.65 -0.97
CA PRO A 154 5.16 17.33 -0.44
C PRO A 154 3.78 17.35 0.23
N PRO A 155 2.91 16.35 -0.02
CA PRO A 155 1.63 16.22 0.67
C PRO A 155 1.81 15.62 2.07
N GLN A 156 0.83 15.83 2.94
CA GLN A 156 0.76 15.12 4.23
C GLN A 156 0.59 13.60 4.00
N LEU A 157 1.39 12.78 4.70
CA LEU A 157 1.43 11.32 4.55
C LEU A 157 1.31 10.54 5.86
N ASP A 158 1.29 11.22 7.01
CA ASP A 158 1.24 10.66 8.37
C ASP A 158 -0.08 10.99 9.09
N GLU A 159 -1.19 10.94 8.35
CA GLU A 159 -2.54 11.09 8.90
C GLU A 159 -2.95 9.85 9.73
N PHE A 160 -3.97 10.00 10.57
CA PHE A 160 -4.57 8.86 11.26
C PHE A 160 -5.06 7.80 10.26
N PHE A 161 -5.01 6.53 10.67
CA PHE A 161 -5.46 5.42 9.84
C PHE A 161 -6.91 5.62 9.40
N ILE A 162 -7.17 5.38 8.13
CA ILE A 162 -8.47 5.63 7.51
C ILE A 162 -9.55 4.78 8.17
N GLU A 163 -10.61 5.45 8.61
CA GLU A 163 -11.88 4.86 8.98
C GLU A 163 -12.93 5.27 7.93
N TYR A 164 -13.62 4.30 7.32
CA TYR A 164 -14.69 4.53 6.33
C TYR A 164 -14.31 5.34 5.09
N ASP A 165 -13.16 5.05 4.46
CA ASP A 165 -12.68 5.76 3.25
C ASP A 165 -12.67 7.29 3.37
N ARG A 166 -12.58 7.82 4.60
CA ARG A 166 -12.38 9.25 4.86
C ARG A 166 -10.98 9.64 4.43
N ASP A 167 -10.81 9.86 3.14
CA ASP A 167 -9.85 10.84 2.67
C ASP A 167 -10.43 12.21 3.06
N PRO A 168 -9.78 13.02 3.92
CA PRO A 168 -10.32 14.32 4.32
C PRO A 168 -10.54 15.27 3.13
N ASP A 169 -9.95 14.97 1.97
CA ASP A 169 -10.11 15.72 0.72
C ASP A 169 -11.17 15.11 -0.23
N VAL A 170 -11.84 14.02 0.15
CA VAL A 170 -12.95 13.42 -0.59
C VAL A 170 -14.20 13.49 0.28
N GLU A 171 -15.21 14.25 -0.18
CA GLU A 171 -16.53 14.30 0.46
C GLU A 171 -17.05 12.86 0.67
N PRO A 172 -17.50 12.50 1.89
CA PRO A 172 -18.02 11.16 2.14
C PRO A 172 -19.22 10.89 1.24
N GLY A 173 -19.13 9.83 0.44
CA GLY A 173 -20.25 9.33 -0.35
C GLY A 173 -21.46 8.99 0.54
N PRO A 174 -22.69 8.98 0.01
CA PRO A 174 -23.89 8.75 0.80
C PRO A 174 -23.78 7.43 1.55
N LEU A 175 -23.93 7.50 2.88
CA LEU A 175 -23.96 6.33 3.76
C LEU A 175 -25.09 5.41 3.29
N GLY A 176 -24.71 4.21 2.84
CA GLY A 176 -25.68 3.15 2.54
C GLY A 176 -26.54 2.85 3.76
N PRO A 177 -27.77 2.36 3.56
CA PRO A 177 -28.74 2.22 4.65
C PRO A 177 -28.20 1.30 5.75
N SER A 178 -28.11 1.86 6.96
CA SER A 178 -27.77 1.13 8.18
C SER A 178 -28.77 0.01 8.41
N SER A 179 -28.30 -1.24 8.41
CA SER A 179 -29.09 -2.39 8.85
C SER A 179 -29.19 -2.39 10.38
N ALA A 180 -30.03 -1.51 10.92
CA ALA A 180 -30.45 -1.60 12.31
C ALA A 180 -31.37 -2.82 12.45
N GLY A 181 -30.86 -3.87 13.08
CA GLY A 181 -31.59 -5.11 13.35
C GLY A 181 -32.86 -4.84 14.17
N SER A 182 -33.97 -5.43 13.73
CA SER A 182 -35.23 -5.42 14.48
C SER A 182 -35.06 -6.22 15.76
N GLN A 183 -35.08 -5.56 16.91
CA GLN A 183 -35.36 -6.23 18.18
C GLN A 183 -36.86 -6.46 18.28
N THR A 184 -37.25 -7.73 18.26
CA THR A 184 -38.60 -8.19 18.56
C THR A 184 -38.89 -7.99 20.04
N ALA A 185 -39.87 -7.14 20.36
CA ALA A 185 -40.37 -6.98 21.72
C ALA A 185 -41.27 -8.18 22.09
N ALA A 186 -40.97 -8.83 23.21
CA ALA A 186 -41.79 -9.87 23.82
C ALA A 186 -43.07 -9.28 24.46
N PRO A 187 -44.19 -10.03 24.54
CA PRO A 187 -45.44 -9.52 25.10
C PRO A 187 -45.43 -9.61 26.64
N GLY A 188 -45.64 -8.46 27.29
CA GLY A 188 -45.85 -8.35 28.74
C GLY A 188 -47.24 -8.86 29.16
N ARG A 189 -47.27 -9.68 30.20
CA ARG A 189 -48.46 -10.24 30.84
C ARG A 189 -49.19 -9.22 31.73
N ASN A 190 -50.52 -9.36 31.76
CA ASN A 190 -51.52 -8.84 32.71
C ASN A 190 -51.01 -8.38 34.09
N ARG A 191 -51.49 -7.20 34.52
CA ARG A 191 -52.48 -7.03 35.60
C ARG A 191 -53.14 -5.65 35.51
#